data_AF-A0A351SZX4-F1
#
_entry.id   AF-A0A351SZX4-F1
#
_cell.length_a   1.000
_cell.length_b   1.000
_cell.length_c   1.000
_cell.angle_alpha   90.00
_cell.angle_beta   90.00
_cell.angle_gamma   90.00
#
_symmetry.space_group_name_H-M   'P 1'
#
loop_
_entity.id
_entity.type
_entity.pdbx_description
1 polymer ?
#
loop_
_entity_poly.entity_id
_entity_poly.type
_entity_poly.pdbx_seq_one_letter_code
_entity_poly.pdbx_strand_id
1 'polypeptide(L)'
;MNKQIGSRVITAVVGIPLLVLIIGWGRPAHFLLLVFLLTIVALWEYFSMAFRGRWKKQALGVLFGVLAALSVILPGSSQPGLGLAGVVVLAFLSYLFSGAGLEERYQQLGWTLVGTLYVGFLVPHLFLLYRSH
;
A
#
# COMPACT_ATOMS: atom_id res chain seq x y z
N MET A 1 23.81 21.48 -19.18
CA MET A 1 22.49 21.48 -18.52
C MET A 1 22.37 20.21 -17.69
N ASN A 2 22.31 20.33 -16.35
CA ASN A 2 22.49 19.20 -15.44
C ASN A 2 21.29 18.25 -15.50
N LYS A 3 21.44 17.07 -16.12
CA LYS A 3 20.36 16.09 -16.40
C LYS A 3 19.48 15.76 -15.18
N GLN A 4 20.05 15.86 -13.97
CA GLN A 4 19.39 15.57 -12.70
C GLN A 4 18.31 16.58 -12.30
N ILE A 5 18.52 17.88 -12.58
CA ILE A 5 17.55 18.93 -12.22
C ILE A 5 16.37 18.90 -13.19
N GLY A 6 16.65 18.71 -14.49
CA GLY A 6 15.62 18.59 -15.51
C GLY A 6 14.66 17.43 -15.24
N SER A 7 15.17 16.27 -14.83
CA SER A 7 14.32 15.11 -14.50
C SER A 7 13.36 15.39 -13.33
N ARG A 8 13.80 16.09 -12.28
CA ARG A 8 12.96 16.44 -11.13
C ARG A 8 11.87 17.48 -11.46
N VAL A 9 12.21 18.45 -12.31
CA VAL A 9 11.24 19.47 -12.74
C VAL A 9 10.19 18.86 -13.64
N ILE A 10 10.58 17.95 -14.54
CA ILE A 10 9.65 17.25 -15.44
C ILE A 10 8.68 16.38 -14.63
N THR A 11 9.15 15.62 -13.65
CA THR A 11 8.23 14.79 -12.82
C THR A 11 7.26 15.64 -12.00
N ALA A 12 7.69 16.80 -11.49
CA ALA A 12 6.81 17.72 -10.77
C ALA A 12 5.77 18.38 -11.69
N VAL A 13 6.20 18.86 -12.86
CA VAL A 13 5.33 19.52 -13.85
C VAL A 13 4.33 18.56 -14.47
N VAL A 14 4.64 17.26 -14.55
CA VAL A 14 3.67 16.26 -15.04
C VAL A 14 2.80 15.73 -13.89
N GLY A 15 3.39 15.46 -12.72
CA GLY A 15 2.69 14.85 -11.60
C GLY A 15 1.58 15.73 -11.02
N ILE A 16 1.84 17.03 -10.82
CA ILE A 16 0.86 17.96 -10.25
C ILE A 16 -0.39 18.11 -11.13
N PRO A 17 -0.30 18.46 -12.42
CA PRO A 17 -1.50 18.58 -13.25
C PRO A 17 -2.18 17.25 -13.49
N LEU A 18 -1.45 16.12 -13.56
CA LEU A 18 -2.07 14.81 -13.66
C LEU A 18 -2.95 14.51 -12.43
N LEU A 19 -2.47 14.82 -11.22
CA LEU A 19 -3.25 14.70 -9.99
C LEU A 19 -4.48 15.61 -10.00
N VAL A 20 -4.31 16.89 -10.37
CA VAL A 20 -5.42 17.86 -10.43
C VAL A 20 -6.48 17.43 -11.44
N LEU A 21 -6.07 16.89 -12.59
CA LEU A 21 -6.99 16.46 -13.65
C LEU A 21 -7.76 15.20 -13.24
N ILE A 22 -7.11 14.26 -12.55
CA ILE A 22 -7.76 13.05 -12.05
C ILE A 22 -8.73 13.36 -10.89
N ILE A 23 -8.38 14.29 -9.99
CA ILE A 23 -9.23 14.69 -8.87
C ILE A 23 -10.38 15.61 -9.32
N GLY A 24 -10.13 16.54 -10.25
CA GLY A 24 -11.12 17.54 -10.67
C GLY A 24 -12.08 17.06 -11.76
N TRP A 25 -11.61 16.22 -12.70
CA TRP A 25 -12.39 15.77 -13.86
C TRP A 25 -12.39 14.25 -14.08
N GLY A 26 -11.64 13.50 -13.28
CA GLY A 26 -11.50 12.05 -13.46
C GLY A 26 -12.76 11.29 -13.02
N ARG A 27 -13.18 10.29 -13.82
CA ARG A 27 -14.19 9.33 -13.35
C ARG A 27 -13.66 8.62 -12.09
N PRO A 28 -14.52 8.22 -11.12
CA PRO A 28 -14.10 7.58 -9.87
C PRO A 28 -13.13 6.40 -10.05
N ALA A 29 -13.26 5.65 -11.15
CA ALA A 29 -12.36 4.56 -11.50
C ALA A 29 -10.90 4.98 -11.72
N HIS A 30 -10.63 6.18 -12.25
CA HIS A 30 -9.27 6.67 -12.48
C HIS A 30 -8.59 7.05 -11.17
N PHE A 31 -9.34 7.67 -10.25
CA PHE A 31 -8.85 8.00 -8.92
C PHE A 31 -8.57 6.72 -8.12
N LEU A 32 -9.46 5.73 -8.19
CA LEU A 32 -9.25 4.39 -7.60
C LEU A 32 -7.98 3.73 -8.12
N LEU A 33 -7.77 3.72 -9.44
CA LEU A 33 -6.59 3.12 -10.06
C LEU A 33 -5.32 3.86 -9.63
N LEU A 34 -5.34 5.19 -9.58
CA LEU A 34 -4.20 5.99 -9.12
C LEU A 34 -3.86 5.70 -7.65
N VAL A 35 -4.84 5.70 -6.76
CA VAL A 35 -4.65 5.40 -5.34
C VAL A 35 -4.13 3.98 -5.14
N PHE A 36 -4.65 3.01 -5.91
CA PHE A 36 -4.17 1.63 -5.87
C PHE A 36 -2.72 1.50 -6.34
N LEU A 37 -2.36 2.16 -7.44
CA LEU A 37 -0.99 2.13 -7.96
C LEU A 37 -0.01 2.79 -6.98
N LEU A 38 -0.39 3.94 -6.42
CA LEU A 38 0.40 4.63 -5.38
C LEU A 38 0.57 3.75 -4.13
N THR A 39 -0.49 3.04 -3.73
CA THR A 39 -0.44 2.10 -2.61
C THR A 39 0.58 0.99 -2.88
N ILE A 40 0.57 0.37 -4.07
CA ILE A 40 1.56 -0.65 -4.46
C ILE A 40 2.99 -0.11 -4.42
N VAL A 41 3.22 1.07 -5.01
CA VAL A 41 4.56 1.69 -5.05
C VAL A 41 5.05 2.00 -3.64
N ALA A 42 4.21 2.60 -2.80
CA ALA A 42 4.54 2.91 -1.41
C ALA A 42 4.82 1.65 -0.59
N LEU A 43 4.04 0.58 -0.78
CA LEU A 43 4.28 -0.73 -0.15
C LEU A 43 5.62 -1.32 -0.58
N TRP A 44 5.93 -1.24 -1.87
CA TRP A 44 7.18 -1.77 -2.40
C TRP A 44 8.40 -1.02 -1.85
N GLU A 45 8.36 0.32 -1.82
CA GLU A 45 9.42 1.14 -1.23
C GLU A 45 9.58 0.86 0.27
N TYR A 46 8.47 0.85 1.01
CA TYR A 46 8.48 0.60 2.44
C TYR A 46 9.09 -0.78 2.77
N PHE A 47 8.65 -1.84 2.09
CA PHE A 47 9.18 -3.18 2.36
C PHE A 47 10.59 -3.40 1.81
N SER A 48 11.01 -2.65 0.79
CA SER A 48 12.41 -2.61 0.34
C SER A 48 13.33 -2.06 1.43
N MET A 49 12.88 -1.03 2.15
CA MET A 49 13.61 -0.46 3.29
C MET A 49 13.57 -1.38 4.51
N ALA A 50 12.38 -1.91 4.86
CA ALA A 50 12.18 -2.73 6.05
C ALA A 50 12.85 -4.12 5.98
N PHE A 51 12.91 -4.73 4.80
CA PHE A 51 13.45 -6.08 4.60
C PHE A 51 14.63 -6.11 3.63
N ARG A 52 15.59 -5.19 3.81
CA ARG A 52 16.76 -5.05 2.95
C ARG A 52 17.48 -6.40 2.77
N GLY A 53 17.52 -6.88 1.52
CA GLY A 53 18.17 -8.16 1.15
C GLY A 53 17.33 -9.43 1.34
N ARG A 54 16.06 -9.35 1.78
CA ARG A 54 15.18 -10.51 1.99
C ARG A 54 13.93 -10.46 1.10
N TRP A 55 14.14 -10.62 -0.20
CA TRP A 55 13.10 -10.53 -1.24
C TRP A 55 11.84 -11.37 -0.97
N LYS A 56 11.99 -12.59 -0.42
CA LYS A 56 10.82 -13.44 -0.08
C LYS A 56 9.92 -12.80 0.99
N LYS A 57 10.51 -12.16 2.01
CA LYS A 57 9.76 -11.49 3.09
C LYS A 57 9.15 -10.18 2.61
N GLN A 58 9.88 -9.45 1.76
CA GLN A 58 9.38 -8.25 1.09
C GLN A 58 8.15 -8.57 0.23
N ALA A 59 8.22 -9.59 -0.63
CA ALA A 59 7.11 -9.99 -1.48
C ALA A 59 5.87 -10.42 -0.67
N LEU A 60 6.09 -11.13 0.45
CA LEU A 60 5.04 -11.59 1.34
C LEU A 60 4.36 -10.41 2.07
N GLY A 61 5.13 -9.43 2.53
CA GLY A 61 4.60 -8.19 3.11
C GLY A 61 3.81 -7.36 2.08
N VAL A 62 4.35 -7.18 0.87
CA VAL A 62 3.66 -6.50 -0.23
C VAL A 62 2.34 -7.20 -0.56
N LEU A 63 2.34 -8.53 -0.61
CA LEU A 63 1.14 -9.33 -0.87
C LEU A 63 0.05 -9.05 0.18
N PHE A 64 0.38 -9.08 1.47
CA PHE A 64 -0.58 -8.75 2.53
C PHE A 64 -1.08 -7.31 2.45
N GLY A 65 -0.20 -6.34 2.18
CA GLY A 65 -0.60 -4.95 1.98
C GLY A 65 -1.53 -4.74 0.81
N VAL A 66 -1.28 -5.42 -0.32
CA VAL A 66 -2.16 -5.38 -1.50
C VAL A 66 -3.50 -6.05 -1.22
N LEU A 67 -3.52 -7.18 -0.50
CA LEU A 67 -4.77 -7.83 -0.10
C LEU A 67 -5.60 -6.93 0.83
N ALA A 68 -4.97 -6.22 1.76
CA ALA A 68 -5.65 -5.23 2.59
C ALA A 68 -6.22 -4.10 1.72
N ALA A 69 -5.45 -3.56 0.77
CA ALA A 69 -5.92 -2.52 -0.14
C ALA A 69 -7.11 -2.98 -0.98
N LEU A 70 -7.06 -4.20 -1.51
CA LEU A 70 -8.17 -4.80 -2.26
C LEU A 70 -9.43 -4.93 -1.42
N SER A 71 -9.30 -5.30 -0.14
CA SER A 71 -10.44 -5.42 0.78
C SER A 71 -11.19 -4.11 1.03
N VAL A 72 -10.52 -2.96 0.84
CA VAL A 72 -11.11 -1.62 0.98
C VAL A 72 -11.71 -1.13 -0.35
N ILE A 73 -11.06 -1.48 -1.46
CA ILE A 73 -11.39 -0.95 -2.79
C ILE A 73 -12.54 -1.70 -3.46
N LEU A 74 -12.70 -3.01 -3.19
CA LEU A 74 -13.70 -3.84 -3.84
C LEU A 74 -15.13 -3.39 -3.48
N PRO A 75 -15.94 -2.95 -4.47
CA PRO A 75 -17.31 -2.51 -4.26
C PRO A 75 -18.20 -3.72 -3.96
N GLY A 76 -18.32 -4.07 -2.68
CA GLY A 76 -19.03 -5.25 -2.20
C GLY A 76 -18.65 -5.68 -0.79
N SER A 77 -17.55 -5.15 -0.23
CA SER A 77 -17.25 -5.32 1.18
C SER A 77 -18.16 -4.42 2.02
N SER A 78 -19.30 -4.95 2.45
CA SER A 78 -20.20 -4.24 3.39
C SER A 78 -19.49 -3.85 4.70
N GLN A 79 -18.32 -4.42 4.98
CA GLN A 79 -17.49 -4.15 6.15
C GLN A 79 -15.98 -4.27 5.79
N PRO A 80 -15.31 -3.18 5.35
CA PRO A 80 -13.88 -3.21 5.03
C PRO A 80 -12.99 -3.62 6.21
N GLY A 81 -13.47 -3.42 7.45
CA GLY A 81 -12.79 -3.88 8.67
C GLY A 81 -12.67 -5.41 8.80
N LEU A 82 -13.62 -6.19 8.27
CA LEU A 82 -13.56 -7.65 8.29
C LEU A 82 -12.43 -8.18 7.38
N GLY A 83 -12.27 -7.59 6.20
CA GLY A 83 -11.20 -7.95 5.27
C GLY A 83 -9.82 -7.67 5.86
N LEU A 84 -9.66 -6.50 6.48
CA LEU A 84 -8.43 -6.15 7.20
C LEU A 84 -8.15 -7.11 8.35
N ALA A 85 -9.15 -7.43 9.19
CA ALA A 85 -8.98 -8.37 10.28
C ALA A 85 -8.52 -9.75 9.76
N GLY A 86 -9.09 -10.22 8.65
CA GLY A 86 -8.65 -11.44 7.97
C GLY A 86 -7.19 -11.39 7.52
N VAL A 87 -6.78 -10.29 6.88
CA VAL A 87 -5.38 -10.11 6.45
C VAL A 87 -4.42 -10.09 7.64
N VAL A 88 -4.79 -9.39 8.72
CA VAL A 88 -3.99 -9.35 9.95
C VAL A 88 -3.87 -10.75 10.56
N VAL A 89 -4.96 -11.48 10.71
CA VAL A 89 -4.93 -12.85 11.25
C VAL A 89 -4.05 -13.77 10.38
N LEU A 90 -4.16 -13.69 9.05
CA LEU A 90 -3.32 -14.45 8.14
C LEU A 90 -1.83 -14.08 8.28
N ALA A 91 -1.52 -12.79 8.44
CA ALA A 91 -0.16 -12.34 8.70
C ALA A 91 0.37 -12.93 10.02
N PHE A 92 -0.40 -12.87 11.11
CA PHE A 92 -0.04 -13.48 12.38
C PHE A 92 0.22 -14.98 12.25
N LEU A 93 -0.67 -15.72 11.58
CA LEU A 93 -0.50 -17.16 11.34
C LEU A 93 0.78 -17.45 10.55
N SER A 94 1.03 -16.71 9.47
CA SER A 94 2.21 -16.91 8.62
C SER A 94 3.53 -16.71 9.37
N TYR A 95 3.58 -15.75 10.30
CA TYR A 95 4.76 -15.49 11.12
C TYR A 95 4.85 -16.43 12.33
N LEU A 96 3.72 -16.89 12.88
CA LEU A 96 3.70 -17.86 13.98
C LEU A 96 4.31 -19.21 13.55
N PHE A 97 3.99 -19.66 12.34
CA PHE A 97 4.53 -20.90 11.75
C PHE A 97 5.89 -20.71 11.05
N SER A 98 6.43 -19.49 10.99
CA SER A 98 7.75 -19.25 10.39
C SER A 98 8.85 -19.76 11.32
N GLY A 99 9.83 -20.52 10.83
CA GLY A 99 10.91 -21.11 11.66
C GLY A 99 11.97 -20.14 12.22
N ALA A 100 11.74 -18.82 12.21
CA ALA A 100 12.74 -17.81 12.64
C ALA A 100 12.89 -17.70 14.18
N GLY A 101 13.84 -16.93 14.70
CA GLY A 101 13.91 -16.63 16.14
C GLY A 101 12.72 -15.78 16.62
N LEU A 102 12.31 -15.88 17.89
CA LEU A 102 11.11 -15.20 18.42
C LEU A 102 11.18 -13.66 18.24
N GLU A 103 12.31 -13.05 18.58
CA GLU A 103 12.57 -11.62 18.43
C GLU A 103 12.51 -11.18 16.95
N GLU A 104 13.12 -11.98 16.08
CA GLU A 104 13.12 -11.75 14.64
C GLU A 104 11.71 -11.87 14.04
N ARG A 105 10.89 -12.84 14.49
CA ARG A 105 9.48 -12.96 14.07
C ARG A 105 8.68 -11.74 14.48
N TYR A 106 8.83 -11.30 15.73
CA TYR A 106 8.09 -10.16 16.26
C TYR A 106 8.42 -8.88 15.51
N GLN A 107 9.72 -8.60 15.30
CA GLN A 107 10.15 -7.42 14.56
C GLN A 107 9.62 -7.43 13.13
N GLN A 108 9.68 -8.57 12.45
CA GLN A 108 9.21 -8.70 11.07
C GLN A 108 7.69 -8.60 10.95
N LEU A 109 6.96 -9.20 11.88
CA LEU A 109 5.51 -9.04 11.96
C LEU A 109 5.14 -7.57 12.19
N GLY A 110 5.85 -6.87 13.08
CA GLY A 110 5.65 -5.44 13.33
C GLY A 110 5.81 -4.60 12.08
N TRP A 111 6.90 -4.78 11.33
CA TRP A 111 7.09 -4.07 10.05
C TRP A 111 5.99 -4.38 9.04
N THR A 112 5.57 -5.64 8.93
CA THR A 112 4.46 -6.05 8.06
C THR A 112 3.14 -5.41 8.46
N LEU A 113 2.80 -5.42 9.74
CA LEU A 113 1.58 -4.78 10.24
C LEU A 113 1.59 -3.28 9.99
N VAL A 114 2.70 -2.59 10.24
CA VAL A 114 2.80 -1.15 9.97
C VAL A 114 2.62 -0.87 8.48
N GLY A 115 3.27 -1.61 7.59
CA GLY A 115 3.10 -1.44 6.14
C GLY A 115 1.66 -1.72 5.67
N THR A 116 1.06 -2.81 6.16
CA THR A 116 -0.30 -3.22 5.78
C THR A 116 -1.36 -2.27 6.34
N LEU A 117 -1.27 -1.85 7.60
CA LEU A 117 -2.26 -0.96 8.22
C LEU A 117 -2.08 0.50 7.73
N TYR A 118 -0.85 0.99 7.67
CA TYR A 118 -0.59 2.38 7.33
C TYR A 118 -0.68 2.64 5.82
N VAL A 119 -0.09 1.77 5.00
CA VAL A 119 -0.09 1.97 3.54
C VAL A 119 -1.24 1.21 2.89
N GLY A 120 -1.41 -0.07 3.24
CA GLY A 120 -2.41 -0.94 2.63
C GLY A 120 -3.86 -0.59 2.99
N PHE A 121 -4.13 -0.01 4.17
CA PHE A 121 -5.50 0.33 4.58
C PHE A 121 -5.78 1.83 4.54
N LEU A 122 -4.93 2.66 5.13
CA LEU A 122 -5.18 4.10 5.24
C LEU A 122 -5.19 4.81 3.87
N VAL A 123 -4.26 4.47 2.96
CA VAL A 123 -4.16 5.15 1.65
C VAL A 123 -5.38 4.85 0.77
N PRO A 124 -5.83 3.58 0.62
CA PRO A 124 -7.09 3.28 -0.06
C PRO A 124 -8.33 3.85 0.62
N HIS A 125 -8.29 4.08 1.93
CA HIS A 125 -9.42 4.70 2.64
C HIS A 125 -9.71 6.13 2.17
N LEU A 126 -8.70 6.85 1.65
CA LEU A 126 -8.89 8.17 1.02
C LEU A 126 -9.86 8.11 -0.17
N PHE A 127 -9.93 6.97 -0.87
CA PHE A 127 -10.90 6.76 -1.94
C PHE A 127 -12.34 6.74 -1.43
N LEU A 128 -12.58 6.10 -0.27
CA LEU A 128 -13.91 6.05 0.34
C LEU A 128 -14.36 7.45 0.78
N LEU A 129 -13.45 8.26 1.31
CA LEU A 129 -13.73 9.66 1.68
C LEU A 129 -14.07 10.52 0.45
N TYR A 130 -13.36 10.31 -0.67
CA TYR A 130 -13.66 11.01 -1.92
C TYR A 130 -15.03 10.62 -2.49
N ARG A 131 -15.45 9.34 -2.35
CA ARG A 131 -16.76 8.88 -2.82
C ARG A 131 -17.93 9.41 -1.99
N SER A 132 -17.71 9.80 -0.74
CA SER A 132 -18.77 10.31 0.15
C SER A 132 -19.11 11.80 -0.04
N HIS A 133 -18.32 12.52 -0.84
CA HIS A 133 -18.57 13.91 -1.26
C HIS A 133 -19.09 13.96 -2.70
#